data_AF-A0A496X8K5-F1
#
_entry.id   AF-A0A496X8K5-F1
#
_cell.length_a   1.000
_cell.length_b   1.000
_cell.length_c   1.000
_cell.angle_alpha   90.00
_cell.angle_beta   90.00
_cell.angle_gamma   90.00
#
_symmetry.space_group_name_H-M   'P 1'
#
loop_
_entity.id
_entity.type
_entity.pdbx_description
1 polymer ?
#
loop_
_entity_poly.entity_id
_entity_poly.type
_entity_poly.pdbx_seq_one_letter_code
_entity_poly.pdbx_strand_id
1 'polypeptide(L)'
;MLSKIVALTGRSVKLASIINWVRRFMTLFILRDAAGNYLTKELIWVRDCTVAELYKTPHKDIALNQLIELNASDITLRAEVFLCKTDEKNNPVIPDSLSAA
;
A
#
# COMPACT_ATOMS: atom_id res chain seq x y z
N MET A 1 37.14 13.25 0.96
CA MET A 1 37.57 11.85 0.81
C MET A 1 36.40 10.97 1.24
N LEU A 2 35.63 10.43 0.28
CA LEU A 2 34.70 9.31 0.47
C LEU A 2 34.24 8.82 -0.92
N SER A 3 34.94 7.80 -1.37
CA SER A 3 34.49 6.65 -2.17
C SER A 3 33.72 6.89 -3.48
N LYS A 4 34.48 7.07 -4.57
CA LYS A 4 34.04 6.67 -5.91
C LYS A 4 33.92 5.14 -5.95
N ILE A 5 32.71 4.60 -6.01
CA ILE A 5 32.51 3.21 -6.42
C ILE A 5 32.53 3.22 -7.96
N VAL A 6 33.63 2.74 -8.53
CA VAL A 6 33.80 2.57 -9.97
C VAL A 6 32.94 1.39 -10.42
N ALA A 7 31.86 1.66 -11.15
CA ALA A 7 31.11 0.63 -11.87
C ALA A 7 31.96 0.18 -13.08
N LEU A 8 32.32 -1.11 -13.13
CA LEU A 8 33.12 -1.75 -14.19
C LEU A 8 32.41 -1.87 -15.56
N THR A 9 31.31 -1.13 -15.77
CA THR A 9 30.62 -1.05 -17.04
C THR A 9 30.40 0.43 -17.34
N GLY A 10 30.93 0.92 -18.47
CA GLY A 10 31.04 2.34 -18.81
C GLY A 10 29.73 3.09 -19.09
N ARG A 11 28.66 2.85 -18.33
CA ARG A 11 27.46 3.70 -18.33
C ARG A 11 27.42 4.53 -17.06
N SER A 12 27.53 5.84 -17.23
CA SER A 12 27.29 6.82 -16.18
C SER A 12 25.83 6.71 -15.72
N VAL A 13 25.58 5.97 -14.64
CA VAL A 13 24.30 5.97 -13.95
C VAL A 13 24.30 7.18 -13.03
N LYS A 14 23.48 8.20 -13.32
CA LYS A 14 23.34 9.39 -12.46
C LYS A 14 23.04 8.94 -11.03
N LEU A 15 23.67 9.55 -10.02
CA LEU A 15 23.40 9.26 -8.59
C LEU A 15 21.90 9.29 -8.26
N ALA A 16 21.15 10.22 -8.87
CA ALA A 16 19.70 10.32 -8.76
C ALA A 16 18.96 9.04 -9.22
N SER A 17 19.50 8.33 -10.22
CA SER A 17 18.94 7.07 -10.71
C SER A 17 19.22 5.90 -9.77
N ILE A 18 20.34 5.91 -9.03
CA ILE A 18 20.64 4.91 -7.99
C ILE A 18 19.78 5.19 -6.75
N ILE A 19 19.66 6.46 -6.34
CA ILE A 19 18.81 6.87 -5.22
C ILE A 19 17.33 6.55 -5.51
N ASN A 20 16.86 6.80 -6.74
CA ASN A 20 15.50 6.40 -7.14
C ASN A 20 15.32 4.88 -7.26
N TRP A 21 16.37 4.12 -7.60
CA TRP A 21 16.33 2.65 -7.58
C TRP A 21 16.32 2.08 -6.15
N VAL A 22 16.96 2.77 -5.21
CA VAL A 22 16.94 2.46 -3.77
C VAL A 22 15.65 2.95 -3.09
N ARG A 23 14.96 3.97 -3.63
CA ARG A 23 13.57 4.33 -3.30
C ARG A 23 12.64 3.22 -3.77
N ARG A 24 12.67 2.12 -3.04
CA ARG A 24 11.77 0.99 -3.20
C ARG A 24 10.35 1.50 -2.97
N PHE A 25 9.52 1.45 -4.01
CA PHE A 25 8.07 1.57 -3.84
C PHE A 25 7.65 0.53 -2.80
N MET A 26 7.21 0.98 -1.63
CA MET A 26 6.60 0.06 -0.68
C MET A 26 5.24 -0.35 -1.26
N THR A 27 4.84 -1.57 -0.98
CA THR A 27 3.52 -2.05 -1.32
C THR A 27 2.75 -2.25 -0.03
N LEU A 28 1.50 -1.79 0.00
CA LEU A 28 0.59 -1.97 1.12
C LEU A 28 -0.58 -2.83 0.69
N PHE A 29 -1.09 -3.60 1.62
CA PHE A 29 -2.32 -4.37 1.49
C PHE A 29 -3.44 -3.63 2.22
N ILE A 30 -4.55 -3.46 1.52
CA ILE A 30 -5.79 -2.87 2.03
C ILE A 30 -6.92 -3.89 1.84
N LEU A 31 -8.08 -3.63 2.43
CA LEU A 31 -9.28 -4.46 2.26
C LEU A 31 -10.38 -3.68 1.55
N ARG A 32 -11.04 -4.32 0.59
CA ARG A 32 -12.23 -3.78 -0.10
C ARG A 32 -13.36 -4.79 -0.11
N ASP A 33 -14.59 -4.32 0.09
CA ASP A 33 -15.78 -5.16 -0.07
C ASP A 33 -16.23 -5.24 -1.54
N ALA A 34 -17.23 -6.08 -1.81
CA ALA A 34 -17.79 -6.26 -3.14
C ALA A 34 -18.47 -5.00 -3.72
N ALA A 35 -18.85 -4.04 -2.87
CA ALA A 35 -19.38 -2.75 -3.30
C ALA A 35 -18.27 -1.72 -3.57
N GLY A 36 -17.01 -2.08 -3.30
CA GLY A 36 -15.84 -1.25 -3.50
C GLY A 36 -15.52 -0.30 -2.35
N ASN A 37 -16.19 -0.43 -1.20
CA ASN A 37 -15.88 0.32 0.02
C ASN A 37 -14.54 -0.12 0.61
N TYR A 38 -13.90 0.76 1.36
CA TYR A 38 -12.64 0.52 2.06
C TYR A 38 -12.87 0.23 3.54
N LEU A 39 -12.03 -0.61 4.12
CA LEU A 39 -12.03 -0.86 5.55
C LEU A 39 -11.21 0.21 6.29
N THR A 40 -11.76 0.81 7.34
CA THR A 40 -11.02 1.70 8.24
C THR A 40 -10.30 0.92 9.35
N LYS A 41 -9.42 1.59 10.10
CA LYS A 41 -8.73 1.02 11.27
C LYS A 41 -9.68 0.61 12.39
N GLU A 42 -10.86 1.23 12.45
CA GLU A 42 -11.95 0.93 13.36
C GLU A 42 -12.82 -0.25 12.87
N LEU A 43 -12.41 -0.91 11.77
CA LEU A 43 -13.09 -2.05 11.16
C LEU A 43 -14.49 -1.73 10.60
N ILE A 44 -14.66 -0.50 10.10
CA ILE A 44 -15.91 -0.04 9.46
C ILE A 44 -15.70 0.04 7.94
N TRP A 45 -16.69 -0.39 7.17
CA TRP A 45 -16.70 -0.26 5.72
C TRP A 45 -17.25 1.11 5.31
N VAL A 46 -16.43 1.89 4.58
CA VAL A 46 -16.80 3.23 4.12
C VAL A 46 -16.43 3.45 2.66
N ARG A 47 -17.24 4.21 1.93
CA ARG A 47 -17.01 4.49 0.51
C ARG A 47 -15.73 5.31 0.29
N ASP A 48 -15.55 6.32 1.13
CA ASP A 48 -14.43 7.26 1.08
C ASP A 48 -13.86 7.38 2.50
N CYS A 49 -12.53 7.33 2.63
CA CYS A 49 -11.82 7.55 3.89
C CYS A 49 -10.51 8.27 3.64
N THR A 50 -9.96 8.92 4.66
CA THR A 50 -8.61 9.47 4.56
C THR A 50 -7.53 8.37 4.62
N VAL A 51 -6.32 8.68 4.17
CA VAL A 51 -5.16 7.78 4.29
C VAL A 51 -4.82 7.43 5.74
N ALA A 52 -5.21 8.29 6.68
CA ALA A 52 -4.99 8.11 8.11
C ALA A 52 -5.99 7.12 8.73
N GLU A 53 -7.23 7.09 8.24
CA GLU A 53 -8.31 6.20 8.70
C GLU A 53 -8.25 4.83 8.04
N LEU A 54 -7.71 4.74 6.82
CA LEU A 54 -7.62 3.49 6.06
C LEU A 54 -6.83 2.40 6.80
N TYR A 55 -7.41 1.21 6.92
CA TYR A 55 -6.69 0.00 7.29
C TYR A 55 -5.69 -0.35 6.20
N LYS A 56 -4.42 -0.45 6.57
CA LYS A 56 -3.33 -0.80 5.65
C LYS A 56 -2.21 -1.51 6.39
N THR A 57 -1.63 -2.51 5.75
CA THR A 57 -0.49 -3.27 6.30
C THR A 57 0.53 -3.58 5.20
N PRO A 58 1.85 -3.56 5.48
CA PRO A 58 2.84 -3.99 4.51
C PRO A 58 2.88 -5.51 4.31
N HIS A 59 2.15 -6.28 5.13
CA HIS A 59 2.22 -7.74 5.17
C HIS A 59 0.90 -8.38 4.72
N LYS A 60 0.98 -9.26 3.71
CA LYS A 60 -0.20 -9.90 3.10
C LYS A 60 -0.93 -10.83 4.08
N ASP A 61 -0.18 -11.58 4.86
CA ASP A 61 -0.67 -12.51 5.88
C ASP A 61 -1.48 -11.78 6.95
N ILE A 62 -1.02 -10.61 7.41
CA ILE A 62 -1.77 -9.77 8.34
C ILE A 62 -3.13 -9.35 7.73
N ALA A 63 -3.14 -8.91 6.46
CA ALA A 63 -4.38 -8.54 5.78
C ALA A 63 -5.34 -9.73 5.59
N LEU A 64 -4.79 -10.92 5.28
CA LEU A 64 -5.58 -12.14 5.16
C LEU A 64 -6.17 -12.59 6.49
N ASN A 65 -5.39 -12.53 7.56
CA ASN A 65 -5.88 -12.83 8.91
C ASN A 65 -7.04 -11.90 9.28
N GLN A 66 -6.89 -10.60 9.02
CA GLN A 66 -7.97 -9.63 9.25
C GLN A 66 -9.24 -9.97 8.44
N LEU A 67 -9.09 -10.35 7.17
CA LEU A 67 -10.22 -10.76 6.34
C LEU A 67 -10.90 -12.01 6.88
N ILE A 68 -10.13 -12.98 7.38
CA ILE A 68 -10.67 -14.20 7.99
C ILE A 68 -11.50 -13.86 9.24
N GLU A 69 -11.00 -12.97 10.10
CA GLU A 69 -11.71 -12.52 11.31
C GLU A 69 -13.03 -11.79 10.96
N LEU A 70 -13.02 -10.95 9.92
CA LEU A 70 -14.21 -10.27 9.44
C LEU A 70 -15.23 -11.26 8.86
N ASN A 71 -14.78 -12.21 8.03
CA ASN A 71 -15.65 -13.26 7.46
C ASN A 71 -16.21 -14.22 8.51
N ALA A 72 -15.48 -14.44 9.63
CA ALA A 72 -15.99 -15.22 10.74
C ALA A 72 -17.15 -14.51 11.48
N SER A 73 -17.14 -13.18 11.46
CA SER A 73 -18.18 -12.34 12.07
C SER A 73 -19.38 -12.12 11.12
N ASP A 74 -19.12 -12.01 9.81
CA ASP A 74 -20.13 -11.93 8.77
C ASP A 74 -19.77 -12.88 7.61
N ILE A 75 -20.40 -14.06 7.59
CA ILE A 75 -20.18 -15.08 6.57
C ILE A 75 -20.70 -14.68 5.17
N THR A 76 -21.52 -13.63 5.09
CA THR A 76 -22.05 -13.11 3.84
C THR A 76 -21.13 -12.08 3.19
N LEU A 77 -20.19 -11.53 3.96
CA LEU A 77 -19.18 -10.60 3.49
C LEU A 77 -18.40 -11.21 2.32
N ARG A 78 -18.26 -10.42 1.27
CA ARG A 78 -17.40 -10.73 0.11
C ARG A 78 -16.43 -9.58 -0.02
N ALA A 79 -15.27 -9.73 0.61
CA ALA A 79 -14.21 -8.74 0.56
C ALA A 79 -12.92 -9.39 0.06
N GLU A 80 -12.02 -8.56 -0.45
CA GLU A 80 -10.74 -8.97 -1.00
C GLU A 80 -9.58 -8.16 -0.41
N VAL A 81 -8.40 -8.79 -0.37
CA VAL A 81 -7.14 -8.12 -0.08
C VAL A 81 -6.61 -7.51 -1.36
N PHE A 82 -6.49 -6.18 -1.38
CA PHE A 82 -6.03 -5.43 -2.54
C PHE A 82 -4.59 -4.93 -2.32
N LEU A 83 -3.71 -5.14 -3.30
CA LEU A 83 -2.33 -4.67 -3.29
C LEU A 83 -2.26 -3.25 -3.87
N CYS A 84 -1.81 -2.31 -3.05
CA CYS A 84 -1.64 -0.92 -3.42
C CYS A 84 -0.15 -0.53 -3.42
N LYS A 85 0.28 0.18 -4.46
CA LYS A 85 1.63 0.79 -4.50
C LYS A 85 1.63 2.03 -3.63
N THR A 86 2.75 2.35 -2.98
CA THR A 86 2.87 3.61 -2.24
C THR A 86 3.55 4.71 -3.03
N ASP A 87 3.22 5.96 -2.70
CA ASP A 87 3.95 7.15 -3.15
C ASP A 87 5.31 7.30 -2.44
N GLU A 88 6.05 8.37 -2.75
CA GLU A 88 7.33 8.71 -2.10
C GLU A 88 7.21 9.01 -0.59
N LYS A 89 5.99 9.15 -0.08
CA LYS A 89 5.65 9.41 1.33
C LYS A 89 5.03 8.19 2.02
N ASN A 90 5.08 7.01 1.40
CA ASN A 90 4.46 5.76 1.88
C ASN A 90 2.92 5.79 1.98
N ASN A 91 2.25 6.69 1.27
CA ASN A 91 0.79 6.68 1.16
C ASN A 91 0.35 5.75 0.04
N PRO A 92 -0.71 4.95 0.24
CA PRO A 92 -1.26 4.10 -0.81
C PRO A 92 -1.77 4.96 -1.98
N VAL A 93 -1.23 4.73 -3.17
CA VAL A 93 -1.70 5.28 -4.45
C VAL A 93 -2.89 4.43 -4.89
N ILE A 94 -4.07 4.84 -4.43
CA ILE A 94 -5.34 4.22 -4.83
C ILE A 94 -5.89 5.03 -6.00
N PRO A 95 -6.22 4.41 -7.15
CA PRO A 95 -6.75 5.14 -8.30
C PRO A 95 -8.09 5.80 -7.97
N ASP A 96 -8.09 7.14 -7.97
CA ASP A 96 -9.20 8.11 -8.03
C ASP A 96 -10.46 7.89 -7.18
N SER A 97 -10.33 7.53 -5.90
CA SER A 97 -11.41 7.76 -4.93
C SER A 97 -11.01 8.26 -3.54
N LEU A 98 -9.73 8.50 -3.25
CA LEU A 98 -9.35 9.29 -2.06
C LEU A 98 -9.14 10.75 -2.47
N SER A 99 -10.24 11.48 -2.65
CA SER A 99 -10.22 12.92 -2.82
C SER A 99 -10.87 13.59 -1.60
N ALA A 100 -10.08 14.49 -0.99
CA ALA A 100 -10.46 15.57 -0.08
C ALA A 100 -10.91 15.22 1.35
N ALA A 101 -9.96 15.37 2.29
CA ALA A 101 -10.05 16.36 3.37
C ALA A 101 -8.64 16.67 3.89
#